data_AF-A0A968IVW7-F1
#
_entry.id   AF-A0A968IVW7-F1
#
_cell.length_a   1.000
_cell.length_b   1.000
_cell.length_c   1.000
_cell.angle_alpha   90.00
_cell.angle_beta   90.00
_cell.angle_gamma   90.00
#
_symmetry.space_group_name_H-M   'P 1'
#
loop_
_entity.id
_entity.type
_entity.pdbx_description
1 polymer ?
#
loop_
_entity_poly.entity_id
_entity_poly.type
_entity_poly.pdbx_seq_one_letter_code
_entity_poly.pdbx_strand_id
1 'polypeptide(L)'
;MKSPQKKGRLTIQLDEVWSFVGSKKNKQWIWLAIDADSREIVGVFVGDRSRQGAKGLWQSLPAIYRQCAVCHTDFWEAYEQVYQVSDIER
;
A
#
# COMPACT_ATOMS: atom_id res chain seq x y z
N MET A 1 -22.74 -9.56 5.15
CA MET A 1 -22.50 -10.65 4.18
C MET A 1 -21.22 -10.31 3.44
N LYS A 2 -20.18 -11.16 3.50
CA LYS A 2 -19.00 -10.97 2.65
C LYS A 2 -19.32 -11.52 1.26
N SER A 3 -19.20 -10.67 0.24
CA SER A 3 -19.32 -11.04 -1.16
C SER A 3 -18.32 -12.15 -1.50
N PRO A 4 -18.63 -13.07 -2.43
CA PRO A 4 -17.66 -14.09 -2.84
C PRO A 4 -16.47 -13.38 -3.50
N GLN A 5 -15.30 -13.45 -2.88
CA GLN A 5 -14.04 -12.98 -3.47
C GLN A 5 -13.79 -13.79 -4.75
N LYS A 6 -13.85 -13.12 -5.91
CA LYS A 6 -13.50 -13.74 -7.19
C LYS A 6 -12.03 -14.14 -7.11
N LYS A 7 -11.69 -15.35 -7.58
CA LYS A 7 -10.30 -15.79 -7.81
C LYS A 7 -9.71 -15.04 -9.02
N GLY A 8 -9.70 -13.71 -8.97
CA GLY A 8 -8.97 -12.83 -9.87
C GLY A 8 -7.58 -12.54 -9.31
N ARG A 9 -6.68 -12.03 -10.16
CA ARG A 9 -5.36 -11.52 -9.74
C ARG A 9 -5.60 -10.49 -8.63
N LEU A 10 -4.97 -10.64 -7.47
CA LEU A 10 -5.12 -9.68 -6.38
C LEU A 10 -4.47 -8.38 -6.82
N THR A 11 -5.24 -7.30 -6.91
CA THR A 11 -4.72 -6.00 -7.34
C THR A 11 -4.85 -5.03 -6.19
N ILE A 12 -3.74 -4.45 -5.77
CA ILE A 12 -3.71 -3.45 -4.70
C ILE A 12 -3.23 -2.10 -5.22
N GLN A 13 -3.92 -1.05 -4.78
CA GLN A 13 -3.53 0.34 -4.98
C GLN A 13 -2.80 0.80 -3.72
N LEU A 14 -1.56 1.26 -3.89
CA LEU A 14 -0.82 1.89 -2.79
C LEU A 14 -1.00 3.40 -2.88
N ASP A 15 -1.29 4.04 -1.75
CA ASP A 15 -1.52 5.48 -1.68
C ASP A 15 -0.84 6.07 -0.43
N GLU A 16 -0.54 7.36 -0.49
CA GLU A 16 0.17 8.13 0.53
C GLU A 16 -0.61 9.40 0.85
N VAL A 17 -1.10 9.51 2.09
CA VAL A 17 -1.68 10.77 2.59
C VAL A 17 -0.90 11.25 3.79
N TRP A 18 -0.94 12.57 4.05
CA TRP A 18 -0.25 13.14 5.19
C TRP A 18 -1.11 14.16 5.91
N SER A 19 -0.93 14.25 7.22
CA SER A 19 -1.59 15.24 8.06
C SER A 19 -0.68 15.63 9.23
N PHE A 20 -1.18 16.51 10.08
CA PHE A 20 -0.53 16.93 11.32
C PHE A 20 -1.30 16.39 12.52
N VAL A 21 -0.58 15.86 13.51
CA VAL A 21 -1.19 15.33 14.74
C VAL A 21 -0.85 16.24 15.91
N GLY A 22 -1.85 16.96 16.42
CA GLY A 22 -1.74 17.90 17.53
C GLY A 22 -1.06 19.23 17.19
N SER A 23 0.03 19.22 16.40
CA SER A 23 0.72 20.44 15.95
C SER A 23 1.34 20.28 14.56
N LYS A 24 1.55 21.40 13.85
CA LYS A 24 2.20 21.42 12.52
C LYS A 24 3.65 20.91 12.51
N LYS A 25 4.30 20.84 13.68
CA LYS A 25 5.65 20.27 13.81
C LYS A 25 5.63 18.74 13.76
N ASN A 26 4.49 18.13 14.04
CA ASN A 26 4.31 16.68 14.04
C ASN A 26 3.58 16.24 12.78
N LYS A 27 4.28 16.26 11.65
CA LYS A 27 3.78 15.75 10.37
C LYS A 27 3.85 14.24 10.35
N GLN A 28 2.73 13.59 10.04
CA GLN A 28 2.62 12.13 9.97
C GLN A 28 2.18 11.73 8.55
N TRP A 29 2.78 10.66 8.06
CA TRP A 29 2.44 10.04 6.78
C TRP A 29 1.67 8.76 7.04
N ILE A 30 0.56 8.62 6.34
CA ILE A 30 -0.32 7.46 6.38
C ILE A 30 -0.18 6.80 5.02
N TRP A 31 0.38 5.61 5.06
CA TRP A 31 0.53 4.71 3.92
C TRP A 31 -0.66 3.78 3.90
N LEU A 32 -1.30 3.63 2.74
CA LEU A 32 -2.50 2.82 2.57
C LEU A 32 -2.29 1.81 1.46
N ALA A 33 -2.79 0.59 1.67
CA ALA A 33 -2.95 -0.40 0.63
C ALA A 33 -4.43 -0.77 0.53
N ILE A 34 -5.01 -0.55 -0.64
CA ILE A 34 -6.43 -0.72 -0.90
C ILE A 34 -6.59 -1.80 -1.97
N ASP A 35 -7.41 -2.80 -1.69
CA ASP A 35 -7.79 -3.81 -2.68
C ASP A 35 -8.67 -3.17 -3.76
N ALA A 36 -8.29 -3.30 -5.03
CA ALA A 36 -8.96 -2.60 -6.13
C ALA A 36 -10.38 -3.12 -6.37
N ASP A 37 -10.65 -4.40 -6.06
CA ASP A 37 -11.93 -5.04 -6.27
C ASP A 37 -12.89 -4.78 -5.11
N SER A 38 -12.44 -5.03 -3.87
CA SER A 38 -13.29 -4.87 -2.68
C SER A 38 -13.35 -3.43 -2.19
N ARG A 39 -12.39 -2.58 -2.57
CA ARG A 39 -12.15 -1.23 -2.02
C ARG A 39 -11.89 -1.22 -0.51
N GLU A 40 -11.55 -2.37 0.06
CA GLU A 40 -11.20 -2.48 1.47
C GLU A 40 -9.73 -2.11 1.69
N ILE A 41 -9.43 -1.50 2.83
CA ILE A 41 -8.06 -1.28 3.27
C ILE A 41 -7.50 -2.62 3.75
N VAL A 42 -6.47 -3.10 3.07
CA VAL A 42 -5.79 -4.38 3.35
C VAL A 42 -4.44 -4.20 4.03
N GLY A 43 -3.94 -2.96 4.11
CA GLY A 43 -2.74 -2.59 4.85
C GLY A 43 -2.72 -1.11 5.19
N VAL A 44 -2.13 -0.78 6.33
CA VAL A 44 -1.93 0.60 6.78
C VAL A 44 -0.64 0.71 7.57
N PHE A 45 0.09 1.80 7.36
CA PHE A 45 1.25 2.13 8.17
C PHE A 45 1.31 3.65 8.42
N VAL A 46 1.62 4.05 9.66
CA VAL A 46 1.77 5.46 10.02
C VAL A 46 3.21 5.71 10.41
N GLY A 47 3.85 6.67 9.75
CA GLY A 47 5.24 7.02 10.00
C GLY A 47 5.69 8.20 9.15
N ASP A 48 6.83 8.04 8.50
CA ASP A 48 7.47 9.05 7.67
C ASP A 48 7.28 8.78 6.18
N ARG A 49 7.59 9.79 5.34
CA ARG A 49 7.62 9.64 3.88
C ARG A 49 8.95 9.10 3.39
N SER A 50 9.30 7.90 3.81
CA SER A 50 10.54 7.27 3.41
C SER A 50 10.30 5.87 2.87
N ARG A 51 11.36 5.30 2.29
CA ARG A 51 11.40 3.86 1.97
C ARG A 51 11.10 2.98 3.19
N GLN A 52 11.41 3.45 4.40
CA GLN A 52 11.11 2.71 5.62
C GLN A 52 9.61 2.70 5.90
N GLY A 53 8.91 3.80 5.62
CA GLY A 53 7.45 3.89 5.59
C GLY A 53 6.81 2.91 4.61
N ALA A 54 7.29 2.90 3.36
CA ALA A 54 6.82 1.94 2.34
C ALA A 54 7.05 0.47 2.76
N LYS A 55 8.21 0.17 3.36
CA LYS A 55 8.49 -1.16 3.91
C LYS A 55 7.57 -1.53 5.07
N GLY A 56 7.24 -0.56 5.93
CA GLY A 56 6.27 -0.71 7.00
C GLY A 56 4.89 -1.06 6.45
N LEU A 57 4.46 -0.38 5.38
CA LEU A 57 3.22 -0.72 4.67
C LEU A 57 3.27 -2.14 4.13
N TRP A 58 4.34 -2.53 3.44
CA TRP A 58 4.48 -3.89 2.90
C TRP A 58 4.39 -4.96 4.00
N GLN A 59 5.03 -4.72 5.15
CA GLN A 59 4.98 -5.63 6.30
C GLN A 59 3.59 -5.71 6.94
N SER A 60 2.78 -4.65 6.83
CA SER A 60 1.40 -4.65 7.33
C SER A 60 0.47 -5.55 6.51
N LEU A 61 0.85 -5.90 5.28
CA LEU A 61 0.02 -6.68 4.38
C LEU A 61 -0.08 -8.16 4.81
N PRO A 62 -1.27 -8.76 4.71
CA PRO A 62 -1.45 -10.20 4.84
C PRO A 62 -0.55 -10.96 3.85
N ALA A 63 -0.09 -12.15 4.25
CA ALA A 63 0.85 -12.94 3.45
C ALA A 63 0.36 -13.24 2.03
N ILE A 64 -0.95 -13.42 1.85
CA ILE A 64 -1.56 -13.70 0.54
C ILE A 64 -1.40 -12.53 -0.45
N TYR A 65 -1.48 -11.28 0.03
CA TYR A 65 -1.23 -10.09 -0.79
C TYR A 65 0.25 -9.96 -1.11
N ARG A 66 1.15 -10.24 -0.15
CA ARG A 66 2.60 -10.19 -0.39
C ARG A 66 3.12 -11.19 -1.41
N GLN A 67 2.41 -12.32 -1.61
CA GLN A 67 2.82 -13.40 -2.50
C GLN A 67 2.20 -13.31 -3.90
N CYS A 68 1.01 -12.71 -4.00
CA CYS A 68 0.18 -12.82 -5.21
C CYS A 68 -0.37 -11.48 -5.72
N ALA A 69 -0.10 -10.36 -5.04
CA ALA A 69 -0.67 -9.08 -5.44
C ALA A 69 0.17 -8.35 -6.50
N VAL A 70 -0.52 -7.84 -7.51
CA VAL A 70 -0.03 -6.80 -8.42
C VAL A 70 -0.22 -5.47 -7.72
N CYS A 71 0.87 -4.71 -7.61
CA CYS A 71 0.86 -3.41 -6.94
C CYS A 71 0.83 -2.31 -8.00
N HIS A 72 -0.25 -1.53 -8.03
CA HIS A 72 -0.24 -0.27 -8.76
C HIS A 72 0.16 0.84 -7.80
N THR A 73 1.24 1.52 -8.17
CA THR A 73 1.77 2.69 -7.46
C THR A 73 1.83 3.83 -8.46
N ASP A 74 1.51 5.03 -8.03
CA ASP A 74 1.74 6.27 -8.74
C ASP A 74 3.24 6.65 -8.73
N PHE A 75 4.08 5.75 -9.25
CA PHE A 75 5.48 5.94 -9.67
C PHE A 75 6.34 6.91 -8.81
N TRP A 76 6.17 6.91 -7.49
CA TRP A 76 7.10 7.59 -6.58
C TRP A 76 8.38 6.73 -6.44
N GLU A 77 9.55 7.35 -6.58
CA GLU A 77 10.90 6.73 -6.60
C GLU A 77 11.22 5.78 -5.42
N ALA A 78 10.41 5.84 -4.36
CA ALA A 78 10.52 4.94 -3.20
C ALA A 78 10.09 3.50 -3.50
N TYR A 79 9.21 3.28 -4.49
CA TYR A 79 8.64 1.97 -4.80
C TYR A 79 9.50 1.13 -5.76
N GLU A 80 10.35 1.75 -6.59
CA GLU A 80 11.15 1.05 -7.61
C GLU A 80 12.16 0.03 -7.05
N GLN A 81 12.62 0.20 -5.80
CA GLN A 81 13.59 -0.71 -5.19
C GLN A 81 12.96 -1.75 -4.24
N VAL A 82 11.66 -1.66 -3.97
CA VAL A 82 10.97 -2.56 -3.03
C VAL A 82 10.22 -3.68 -3.76
N TYR A 83 9.76 -3.42 -4.99
CA TYR A 83 9.02 -4.38 -5.80
C TYR A 83 9.84 -4.83 -7.01
N GLN A 84 9.93 -6.15 -7.24
CA GLN A 84 10.58 -6.65 -8.46
C GLN A 84 9.71 -6.29 -9.68
N VAL A 85 10.39 -5.81 -10.73
CA VAL A 85 9.87 -5.13 -11.93
C VAL A 85 8.95 -6.01 -12.83
N SER A 86 8.49 -7.18 -12.37
CA SER A 86 7.56 -8.04 -13.13
C SER A 86 6.08 -7.72 -12.93
N ASP A 87 5.70 -6.91 -11.95
CA ASP A 87 4.28 -6.73 -11.54
C ASP A 87 3.78 -5.28 -11.59
N ILE A 88 4.39 -4.42 -12.40
CA ILE A 88 3.92 -3.05 -12.65
C ILE A 88 3.37 -3.00 -14.08
N GLU A 89 2.05 -3.16 -14.24
CA GLU A 89 1.36 -2.76 -15.48
C GLU A 89 0.78 -1.35 -15.30
N ARG A 90 0.92 -0.55 -16.38
CA ARG A 90 0.54 0.86 -16.49
C ARG A 90 -0.94 1.14 -16.22
#